data_AF-A0A1E4X5B7-F1
#
_entry.id   AF-A0A1E4X5B7-F1
#
_cell.length_a   1.000
_cell.length_b   1.000
_cell.length_c   1.000
_cell.angle_alpha   90.00
_cell.angle_beta   90.00
_cell.angle_gamma   90.00
#
_symmetry.space_group_name_H-M   'P 1'
#
loop_
_entity.id
_entity.type
_entity.pdbx_description
1 polymer ?
#
loop_
_entity_poly.entity_id
_entity_poly.type
_entity_poly.pdbx_seq_one_letter_code
_entity_poly.pdbx_strand_id
1 'polypeptide(L)'
;MSTETSRKPAPALLTEPLTLTLDHLTLGDLNAYRQATHAEQWPPAGLTGPDRLAYIKQQRRLADKAALGLALFLNDQIARHLGEKIEE
;
A
#
# COMPACT_ATOMS: atom_id res chain seq x y z
N MET A 1 -10.15 -15.83 37.75
CA MET A 1 -10.70 -14.78 36.86
C MET A 1 -9.99 -14.92 35.54
N SER A 2 -10.66 -15.50 34.54
CA SER A 2 -10.09 -15.73 33.21
C SER A 2 -10.08 -14.40 32.46
N THR A 3 -8.90 -13.93 32.07
CA THR A 3 -8.75 -12.81 31.13
C THR A 3 -9.19 -13.30 29.76
N GLU A 4 -10.50 -13.26 29.50
CA GLU A 4 -11.02 -13.31 28.15
C GLU A 4 -10.46 -12.10 27.41
N THR A 5 -9.37 -12.33 26.67
CA THR A 5 -8.98 -11.45 25.60
C THR A 5 -10.12 -11.53 24.60
N SER A 6 -11.03 -10.55 24.67
CA SER A 6 -12.09 -10.36 23.69
C SER A 6 -11.40 -10.13 22.35
N ARG A 7 -11.16 -11.21 21.61
CA ARG A 7 -10.58 -11.15 20.28
C ARG A 7 -11.65 -10.53 19.41
N LYS A 8 -11.39 -9.33 18.89
CA LYS A 8 -12.22 -8.75 17.82
C LYS A 8 -12.35 -9.82 16.72
N PRO A 9 -13.56 -10.09 16.21
CA PRO A 9 -13.74 -11.03 15.11
C PRO A 9 -12.89 -10.60 13.91
N ALA A 10 -12.47 -11.58 13.10
CA ALA A 10 -11.74 -11.27 11.86
C ALA A 10 -12.61 -10.41 10.93
N PRO A 11 -12.02 -9.47 10.17
CA PRO A 11 -12.77 -8.66 9.21
C PRO A 11 -13.40 -9.54 8.13
N ALA A 12 -14.53 -9.10 7.59
CA ALA A 12 -15.21 -9.85 6.55
C ALA A 12 -14.38 -9.84 5.25
N LEU A 13 -14.45 -10.94 4.50
CA LEU A 13 -13.72 -11.06 3.24
C LEU A 13 -14.51 -10.39 2.12
N LEU A 14 -13.80 -9.67 1.25
CA LEU A 14 -14.36 -9.16 0.01
C LEU A 14 -14.53 -10.34 -0.98
N THR A 15 -15.78 -10.70 -1.27
CA THR A 15 -16.11 -11.81 -2.20
C THR A 15 -16.54 -11.35 -3.59
N GLU A 16 -16.76 -10.04 -3.77
CA GLU A 16 -17.17 -9.43 -5.03
C GLU A 16 -16.15 -8.35 -5.47
N PRO A 17 -16.04 -8.06 -6.78
CA PRO A 17 -15.15 -7.00 -7.26
C PRO A 17 -15.52 -5.63 -6.67
N LEU A 18 -14.52 -4.91 -6.17
CA LEU A 18 -14.68 -3.55 -5.65
C LEU A 18 -14.31 -2.52 -6.73
N THR A 19 -15.23 -1.62 -7.06
CA THR A 19 -14.93 -0.45 -7.88
C THR A 19 -14.48 0.70 -6.99
N LEU A 20 -13.33 1.29 -7.29
CA LEU A 20 -12.69 2.33 -6.48
C LEU A 20 -12.61 3.64 -7.24
N THR A 21 -12.92 4.74 -6.55
CA THR A 21 -12.60 6.09 -7.02
C THR A 21 -11.39 6.57 -6.23
N LEU A 22 -10.32 6.93 -6.95
CA LEU A 22 -9.08 7.41 -6.33
C LEU A 22 -9.16 8.93 -6.19
N ASP A 23 -8.96 9.43 -4.97
CA ASP A 23 -8.77 10.87 -4.75
C ASP A 23 -7.37 11.32 -5.23
N HIS A 24 -7.12 12.62 -5.16
CA HIS A 24 -5.84 13.17 -5.62
C HIS A 24 -4.64 12.60 -4.87
N LEU A 25 -4.77 12.37 -3.56
CA LEU A 25 -3.70 11.84 -2.72
C LEU A 25 -3.37 10.40 -3.10
N THR A 26 -4.39 9.55 -3.23
CA THR A 26 -4.26 8.14 -3.59
C THR A 26 -3.76 7.97 -5.02
N LEU A 27 -4.18 8.84 -5.96
CA LEU A 27 -3.60 8.91 -7.29
C LEU A 27 -2.10 9.26 -7.26
N GLY A 28 -1.71 10.15 -6.36
CA GLY A 28 -0.30 10.48 -6.10
C GLY A 28 0.50 9.26 -5.66
N ASP A 29 -0.01 8.52 -4.67
CA ASP A 29 0.64 7.30 -4.17
C ASP A 29 0.73 6.21 -5.25
N LEU A 30 -0.33 5.99 -6.03
CA LEU A 30 -0.30 5.03 -7.15
C LEU A 30 0.76 5.39 -8.17
N ASN A 31 0.87 6.67 -8.54
CA ASN A 31 1.88 7.13 -9.49
C ASN A 31 3.29 7.01 -8.91
N ALA A 32 3.49 7.36 -7.64
CA ALA A 32 4.78 7.22 -6.95
C ALA A 32 5.22 5.75 -6.88
N TYR A 33 4.30 4.85 -6.54
CA TYR A 33 4.55 3.41 -6.54
C TYR A 33 5.00 2.93 -7.93
N ARG A 34 4.22 3.25 -8.97
CA ARG A 34 4.53 2.88 -10.36
C ARG A 34 5.90 3.39 -10.81
N GLN A 35 6.22 4.65 -10.51
CA GLN A 35 7.50 5.25 -10.87
C GLN A 35 8.66 4.60 -10.13
N ALA A 36 8.52 4.36 -8.82
CA ALA A 36 9.55 3.75 -8.00
C ALA A 36 9.83 2.29 -8.41
N THR A 37 8.78 1.48 -8.62
CA THR A 37 8.92 0.10 -9.09
C THR A 37 9.56 0.04 -10.47
N HIS A 38 9.17 0.94 -11.39
CA HIS A 38 9.82 1.04 -12.70
C HIS A 38 11.30 1.42 -12.55
N ALA A 39 11.61 2.45 -11.77
CA ALA A 39 12.98 2.88 -11.52
C ALA A 39 13.85 1.78 -10.89
N GLU A 40 13.29 0.98 -9.99
CA GLU A 40 13.96 -0.18 -9.40
C GLU A 40 14.31 -1.24 -10.44
N GLN A 41 13.36 -1.60 -11.31
CA GLN A 41 13.52 -2.64 -12.34
C GLN A 41 14.44 -2.18 -13.47
N TRP A 42 14.39 -0.89 -13.82
CA TRP A 42 15.19 -0.27 -14.86
C TRP A 42 15.97 0.94 -14.33
N PRO A 43 17.05 0.72 -13.56
CA PRO A 43 17.91 1.79 -13.09
C PRO A 43 18.63 2.49 -14.25
N PRO A 44 19.00 3.78 -14.10
CA PRO A 44 19.81 4.49 -15.08
C PRO A 44 21.07 3.71 -15.46
N ALA A 45 21.35 3.62 -16.77
CA ALA A 45 22.46 2.82 -17.31
C ALA A 45 23.86 3.28 -16.81
N GLY A 46 23.98 4.54 -16.39
CA GLY A 46 25.22 5.09 -15.82
C GLY A 46 25.50 4.69 -14.38
N LEU A 47 24.54 4.09 -13.66
CA LEU A 47 24.75 3.63 -12.29
C LEU A 47 25.36 2.23 -12.29
N THR A 48 26.47 2.07 -11.58
CA THR A 48 27.18 0.79 -11.46
C THR A 48 27.52 0.48 -10.00
N GLY A 49 27.78 -0.80 -9.72
CA GLY A 49 28.29 -1.24 -8.43
C GLY A 49 27.47 -0.76 -7.22
N PRO A 50 28.11 -0.19 -6.18
CA PRO A 50 27.44 0.27 -4.96
C PRO A 50 26.35 1.33 -5.19
N ASP A 51 26.56 2.26 -6.13
CA ASP A 51 25.62 3.34 -6.39
C ASP A 51 24.31 2.81 -6.99
N ARG A 52 24.41 1.80 -7.87
CA ARG A 52 23.23 1.10 -8.40
C ARG A 52 22.45 0.41 -7.28
N LEU A 53 23.14 -0.23 -6.34
CA LEU A 53 22.50 -0.90 -5.20
C LEU A 53 21.82 0.09 -4.26
N ALA A 54 22.48 1.22 -3.96
CA ALA A 54 21.92 2.29 -3.15
C ALA A 54 20.66 2.89 -3.79
N TYR A 55 20.70 3.13 -5.10
CA TYR A 55 19.57 3.60 -5.88
C TYR A 55 18.39 2.62 -5.83
N ILE A 56 18.61 1.34 -6.15
CA ILE A 56 17.56 0.30 -6.08
C ILE A 56 16.94 0.26 -4.68
N LYS A 57 17.77 0.29 -3.62
CA LYS A 57 17.30 0.30 -2.24
C LYS A 57 16.45 1.54 -1.92
N GLN A 58 16.81 2.70 -2.46
CA GLN A 58 16.01 3.91 -2.31
C GLN A 58 14.65 3.78 -3.03
N GLN A 59 14.63 3.28 -4.26
CA GLN A 59 13.39 3.09 -5.02
C GLN A 59 12.46 2.09 -4.32
N ARG A 60 12.98 0.99 -3.78
CA ARG A 60 12.20 0.06 -2.94
C ARG A 60 11.53 0.75 -1.77
N ARG A 61 12.26 1.57 -1.03
CA ARG A 61 11.71 2.33 0.11
C ARG A 61 10.59 3.30 -0.31
N LEU A 62 10.73 3.92 -1.48
CA LEU A 62 9.68 4.80 -2.03
C LEU A 62 8.44 3.99 -2.43
N ALA A 63 8.63 2.84 -3.08
CA ALA A 63 7.55 1.93 -3.42
C ALA A 63 6.85 1.40 -2.15
N ASP A 64 7.58 0.96 -1.13
CA ASP A 64 7.01 0.45 0.12
C ASP A 64 6.17 1.53 0.84
N LYS A 65 6.64 2.78 0.86
CA LYS A 65 5.90 3.89 1.46
C LYS A 65 4.59 4.17 0.73
N ALA A 66 4.62 4.20 -0.61
CA ALA A 66 3.43 4.40 -1.42
C ALA A 66 2.47 3.19 -1.31
N ALA A 67 3.00 1.98 -1.28
CA ALA A 67 2.22 0.75 -1.10
C ALA A 67 1.48 0.74 0.24
N LEU A 68 2.10 1.23 1.31
CA LEU A 68 1.44 1.36 2.60
C LEU A 68 0.24 2.32 2.54
N GLY A 69 0.39 3.49 1.91
CA GLY A 69 -0.70 4.44 1.73
C GLY A 69 -1.86 3.84 0.95
N LEU A 70 -1.56 3.15 -0.16
CA LEU A 70 -2.55 2.43 -0.96
C LEU A 70 -3.23 1.29 -0.19
N ALA A 71 -2.49 0.53 0.62
CA ALA A 71 -3.03 -0.56 1.41
C ALA A 71 -4.01 -0.06 2.49
N LEU A 72 -3.68 1.05 3.16
CA LEU A 72 -4.58 1.71 4.12
C LEU A 72 -5.86 2.19 3.42
N PHE A 73 -5.72 2.89 2.29
CA PHE A 73 -6.87 3.32 1.49
C PHE A 73 -7.75 2.14 1.08
N LEU A 74 -7.17 1.06 0.55
CA LEU A 74 -7.91 -0.13 0.14
C LEU A 74 -8.65 -0.78 1.32
N ASN A 75 -8.00 -0.88 2.46
CA ASN A 75 -8.61 -1.43 3.67
C ASN A 75 -9.82 -0.61 4.11
N ASP A 76 -9.71 0.72 4.09
CA ASP A 76 -10.81 1.61 4.44
C ASP A 76 -11.97 1.52 3.44
N GLN A 77 -11.68 1.41 2.14
CA GLN A 77 -12.73 1.24 1.13
C GLN A 77 -13.46 -0.09 1.26
N ILE A 78 -12.74 -1.17 1.58
CA ILE A 78 -13.34 -2.49 1.85
C ILE A 78 -14.22 -2.41 3.11
N ALA A 79 -13.72 -1.82 4.20
CA ALA A 79 -14.47 -1.66 5.43
C ALA A 79 -15.78 -0.87 5.18
N ARG A 80 -15.74 0.23 4.42
CA ARG A 80 -16.95 0.99 4.03
C ARG A 80 -17.91 0.15 3.19
N HIS A 81 -17.39 -0.60 2.22
CA HIS A 81 -18.19 -1.43 1.33
C HIS A 81 -18.92 -2.54 2.09
N LEU A 82 -18.25 -3.15 3.08
CA LEU A 82 -18.81 -4.21 3.92
C LEU A 82 -19.65 -3.67 5.09
N GLY A 83 -19.75 -2.35 5.26
CA GLY A 83 -20.51 -1.71 6.34
C GLY A 83 -19.85 -1.85 7.72
N GLU A 84 -18.55 -2.09 7.77
CA GLU A 84 -17.77 -2.14 9.01
C GLU A 84 -17.60 -0.72 9.59
N LYS A 85 -17.63 -0.60 10.93
CA LYS A 85 -17.33 0.67 11.58
C LYS A 85 -15.84 0.97 11.44
N ILE A 86 -15.50 2.03 10.69
CA ILE A 86 -14.16 2.59 10.69
C ILE A 86 -14.01 3.42 11.98
N GLU A 87 -13.01 3.09 12.80
CA GLU A 87 -12.61 3.93 13.93
C GLU A 87 -11.93 5.18 13.34
N GLU A 88 -12.57 6.35 13.47
CA GLU A 88 -12.03 7.67 13.08
C GLU A 88 -10.90 8.15 13.99
#